data_AF-A0A936CAL1-F1
#
_entry.id   AF-A0A936CAL1-F1
#
_cell.length_a   1.000
_cell.length_b   1.000
_cell.length_c   1.000
_cell.angle_alpha   90.00
_cell.angle_beta   90.00
_cell.angle_gamma   90.00
#
_symmetry.space_group_name_H-M   'P 1'
#
loop_
_entity.id
_entity.type
_entity.pdbx_description
1 polymer ?
#
loop_
_entity_poly.entity_id
_entity_poly.type
_entity_poly.pdbx_seq_one_letter_code
_entity_poly.pdbx_strand_id
1 'polypeptide(L)'
;MTSRAALATLAALTLAAAPGDAQSRPFGTLREQAATQQRWLKQRMETVLPKLLRTHGIDLWVVSMREYNEDPVFSSIVSPTTFAARRRTIYVFFDKCAASGKADPGDGSCVERLALGGTSQGGIYKAYTAKAVIDNPAGGRNAELWGDQQWLLLKEVLEERNPKVIGIDVSRTHAFSDGLSAGELEGMTAMLGKKWTSRFKKAEALPLQLIAARLPEEEVVFGKMNELVHSLIARMFSNEVITPGVTRTDDLVWWWRQQVNDLGLGTWFQPSVSIQRRGATGATLGENPVIQPGDVLHCDVGITAMRLNTDTQHNAYVLKDGETAPSPGLIKALANSNRFQDILFEETRPGRSGNEVLRATRAKLKAEGVEGTMYSHPIGMHGHGAGPIFGLWDYQDGVPGRGDATVIPSMWFSSELQTTSTVPEWGNQKVSLAQEEDFILGADGKPRWAFKRQSEYHLVRPKVTQ
;
A
#
# COMPACT_ATOMS: atom_id res chain seq x y z
N MET A 1 50.05 7.45 72.39
CA MET A 1 49.67 8.76 71.80
C MET A 1 49.25 8.52 70.37
N THR A 2 48.11 9.08 70.03
CA THR A 2 47.21 8.79 68.91
C THR A 2 47.84 8.88 67.52
N SER A 3 47.71 7.80 66.73
CA SER A 3 47.96 7.78 65.29
C SER A 3 46.64 8.05 64.55
N ARG A 4 46.64 9.08 63.68
CA ARG A 4 45.50 9.47 62.82
C ARG A 4 45.49 8.58 61.58
N ALA A 5 44.43 7.80 61.38
CA ALA A 5 44.13 7.18 60.10
C ALA A 5 43.21 8.13 59.30
N ALA A 6 43.66 8.54 58.12
CA ALA A 6 42.88 9.32 57.18
C ALA A 6 41.94 8.39 56.39
N LEU A 7 40.63 8.65 56.44
CA LEU A 7 39.66 8.06 55.52
C LEU A 7 39.77 8.80 54.17
N ALA A 8 40.08 8.06 53.10
CA ALA A 8 39.91 8.53 51.73
C ALA A 8 38.51 8.13 51.25
N THR A 9 37.66 9.11 51.03
CA THR A 9 36.31 8.95 50.47
C THR A 9 36.43 8.80 48.95
N LEU A 10 36.14 7.61 48.40
CA LEU A 10 35.94 7.44 46.95
C LEU A 10 34.58 8.04 46.57
N ALA A 11 34.59 9.19 45.87
CA ALA A 11 33.41 9.71 45.21
C ALA A 11 33.18 8.93 43.91
N ALA A 12 32.10 8.15 43.83
CA ALA A 12 31.64 7.55 42.60
C ALA A 12 31.10 8.64 41.67
N LEU A 13 31.83 8.97 40.60
CA LEU A 13 31.29 9.77 39.50
C LEU A 13 30.28 8.90 38.74
N THR A 14 28.99 9.12 38.96
CA THR A 14 27.95 8.69 38.02
C THR A 14 28.05 9.56 36.78
N LEU A 15 28.62 9.02 35.69
CA LEU A 15 28.40 9.58 34.37
C LEU A 15 26.91 9.45 34.05
N ALA A 16 26.16 10.54 34.23
CA ALA A 16 24.85 10.67 33.63
C ALA A 16 25.06 10.68 32.11
N ALA A 17 24.68 9.59 31.43
CA ALA A 17 24.53 9.61 29.99
C ALA A 17 23.58 10.76 29.66
N ALA A 18 24.02 11.68 28.79
CA ALA A 18 23.10 12.66 28.21
C ALA A 18 21.90 11.89 27.63
N PRO A 19 20.65 12.35 27.83
CA PRO A 19 19.52 11.75 27.15
C PRO A 19 19.82 11.88 25.65
N GLY A 20 20.17 10.78 24.99
CA GLY A 20 20.26 10.76 23.54
C GLY A 20 18.92 11.24 23.00
N ASP A 21 18.93 12.12 22.01
CA ASP A 21 17.70 12.61 21.39
C ASP A 21 16.79 11.41 21.10
N ALA A 22 15.61 11.42 21.72
CA ALA A 22 14.70 10.30 21.58
C ALA A 22 14.36 10.16 20.09
N GLN A 23 14.71 9.00 19.51
CA GLN A 23 14.44 8.73 18.10
C GLN A 23 12.97 9.02 17.79
N SER A 24 12.73 9.93 16.84
CA SER A 24 11.37 10.29 16.43
C SER A 24 10.69 9.08 15.79
N ARG A 25 9.45 8.81 16.21
CA ARG A 25 8.60 7.74 15.66
C ARG A 25 7.23 8.32 15.35
N PRO A 26 7.02 8.87 14.13
CA PRO A 26 5.81 9.62 13.79
C PRO A 26 4.49 8.83 13.97
N PHE A 27 4.57 7.50 13.92
CA PHE A 27 3.42 6.60 14.07
C PHE A 27 3.48 5.75 15.35
N GLY A 28 4.28 6.16 16.34
CA GLY A 28 4.44 5.48 17.62
C GLY A 28 5.35 4.24 17.56
N THR A 29 5.52 3.59 18.70
CA THR A 29 6.29 2.36 18.85
C THR A 29 5.60 1.18 18.17
N LEU A 30 6.35 0.13 17.81
CA LEU A 30 5.79 -1.08 17.18
C LEU A 30 4.64 -1.72 18.00
N ARG A 31 4.66 -1.59 19.34
CA ARG A 31 3.58 -2.07 20.20
C ARG A 31 2.28 -1.26 20.04
N GLU A 32 2.39 0.05 19.93
CA GLU A 32 1.25 0.96 19.70
C GLU A 32 0.70 0.79 18.28
N GLN A 33 1.58 0.63 17.30
CA GLN A 33 1.23 0.31 15.91
C GLN A 33 0.45 -1.01 15.85
N ALA A 34 0.98 -2.08 16.46
CA ALA A 34 0.31 -3.38 16.49
C ALA A 34 -1.05 -3.32 17.22
N ALA A 35 -1.18 -2.57 18.31
CA ALA A 35 -2.47 -2.40 18.98
C ALA A 35 -3.51 -1.74 18.05
N THR A 36 -3.08 -0.76 17.25
CA THR A 36 -3.95 -0.06 16.30
C THR A 36 -4.34 -0.94 15.11
N GLN A 37 -3.37 -1.61 14.49
CA GLN A 37 -3.60 -2.54 13.40
C GLN A 37 -4.49 -3.72 13.80
N GLN A 38 -4.38 -4.21 15.04
CA GLN A 38 -5.26 -5.26 15.56
C GLN A 38 -6.73 -4.79 15.63
N ARG A 39 -6.99 -3.53 15.97
CA ARG A 39 -8.35 -2.95 15.95
C ARG A 39 -8.88 -2.87 14.52
N TRP A 40 -8.06 -2.40 13.57
CA TRP A 40 -8.44 -2.35 12.16
C TRP A 40 -8.73 -3.73 11.59
N LEU A 41 -7.90 -4.74 11.89
CA LEU A 41 -8.15 -6.12 11.50
C LEU A 41 -9.51 -6.59 12.02
N LYS A 42 -9.80 -6.38 13.32
CA LYS A 42 -11.08 -6.76 13.92
C LYS A 42 -12.25 -6.14 13.16
N GLN A 43 -12.22 -4.82 12.97
CA GLN A 43 -13.28 -4.08 12.31
C GLN A 43 -13.46 -4.51 10.84
N ARG A 44 -12.38 -4.71 10.09
CA ARG A 44 -12.43 -5.24 8.72
C ARG A 44 -13.11 -6.60 8.66
N MET A 45 -12.72 -7.51 9.55
CA MET A 45 -13.30 -8.86 9.59
C MET A 45 -14.77 -8.87 10.03
N GLU A 46 -15.21 -7.86 10.80
CA GLU A 46 -16.59 -7.76 11.29
C GLU A 46 -17.52 -6.99 10.35
N THR A 47 -17.00 -6.02 9.57
CA THR A 47 -17.85 -5.08 8.81
C THR A 47 -17.69 -5.16 7.29
N VAL A 48 -16.52 -5.57 6.79
CA VAL A 48 -16.21 -5.64 5.36
C VAL A 48 -16.41 -7.07 4.83
N LEU A 49 -15.75 -8.05 5.45
CA LEU A 49 -15.76 -9.43 4.98
C LEU A 49 -17.17 -10.05 4.85
N PRO A 50 -18.10 -9.91 5.84
CA PRO A 50 -19.43 -10.49 5.70
C PRO A 50 -20.21 -9.96 4.49
N LYS A 51 -20.06 -8.66 4.19
CA LYS A 51 -20.69 -8.03 3.04
C LYS A 51 -20.14 -8.63 1.74
N LEU A 52 -18.82 -8.75 1.64
CA LEU A 52 -18.16 -9.29 0.44
C LEU A 52 -18.52 -10.76 0.18
N LEU A 53 -18.57 -11.61 1.20
CA LEU A 53 -19.02 -13.01 1.05
C LEU A 53 -20.40 -13.08 0.38
N ARG A 54 -21.35 -12.25 0.84
CA ARG A 54 -22.71 -12.21 0.28
C ARG A 54 -22.78 -11.57 -1.09
N THR A 55 -22.09 -10.44 -1.29
CA THR A 55 -22.01 -9.76 -2.60
C THR A 55 -21.52 -10.72 -3.69
N HIS A 56 -20.55 -11.57 -3.35
CA HIS A 56 -19.97 -12.53 -4.29
C HIS A 56 -20.65 -13.91 -4.27
N GLY A 57 -21.69 -14.11 -3.46
CA GLY A 57 -22.41 -15.38 -3.35
C GLY A 57 -21.50 -16.55 -2.98
N ILE A 58 -20.61 -16.35 -2.01
CA ILE A 58 -19.69 -17.36 -1.47
C ILE A 58 -20.16 -17.73 -0.07
N ASP A 59 -20.56 -18.99 0.13
CA ASP A 59 -21.02 -19.46 1.44
C ASP A 59 -19.85 -19.66 2.40
N LEU A 60 -18.77 -20.25 1.88
CA LEU A 60 -17.55 -20.56 2.62
C LEU A 60 -16.33 -20.18 1.77
N TRP A 61 -15.42 -19.38 2.30
CA TRP A 61 -14.17 -19.01 1.65
C TRP A 61 -12.98 -19.71 2.32
N VAL A 62 -12.13 -20.34 1.52
CA VAL A 62 -10.93 -21.06 1.97
C VAL A 62 -9.69 -20.36 1.46
N VAL A 63 -8.82 -19.97 2.39
CA VAL A 63 -7.49 -19.42 2.09
C VAL A 63 -6.44 -20.40 2.61
N SER A 64 -5.93 -21.27 1.73
CA SER A 64 -4.91 -22.28 2.04
C SER A 64 -3.55 -21.79 1.55
N MET A 65 -2.56 -21.84 2.42
CA MET A 65 -1.21 -21.37 2.10
C MET A 65 -0.13 -22.13 2.87
N ARG A 66 1.11 -21.94 2.42
CA ARG A 66 2.31 -22.48 3.07
C ARG A 66 3.15 -21.35 3.64
N GLU A 67 3.91 -21.68 4.68
CA GLU A 67 4.96 -20.83 5.23
C GLU A 67 5.90 -20.35 4.12
N TYR A 68 6.11 -19.04 4.05
CA TYR A 68 6.89 -18.33 3.03
C TYR A 68 6.32 -18.39 1.60
N ASN A 69 5.09 -18.87 1.45
CA ASN A 69 4.31 -18.80 0.22
C ASN A 69 2.85 -18.51 0.59
N GLU A 70 2.68 -17.41 1.32
CA GLU A 70 1.41 -16.91 1.80
C GLU A 70 0.52 -16.44 0.64
N ASP A 71 -0.79 -16.57 0.84
CA ASP A 71 -1.75 -15.95 -0.06
C ASP A 71 -1.58 -14.42 -0.02
N PRO A 72 -1.67 -13.68 -1.14
CA PRO A 72 -1.60 -12.22 -1.15
C PRO A 72 -2.58 -11.51 -0.21
N VAL A 73 -3.68 -12.17 0.18
CA VAL A 73 -4.64 -11.65 1.16
C VAL A 73 -4.17 -11.77 2.61
N PHE A 74 -3.13 -12.58 2.89
CA PHE A 74 -2.70 -12.97 4.23
C PHE A 74 -2.53 -11.79 5.19
N SER A 75 -1.76 -10.77 4.81
CA SER A 75 -1.48 -9.61 5.67
C SER A 75 -2.73 -8.80 6.01
N SER A 76 -3.81 -8.92 5.23
CA SER A 76 -5.10 -8.26 5.44
C SER A 76 -6.05 -9.03 6.36
N ILE A 77 -5.76 -10.31 6.63
CA ILE A 77 -6.62 -11.20 7.43
C ILE A 77 -5.95 -11.70 8.73
N VAL A 78 -4.68 -11.38 8.97
CA VAL A 78 -3.92 -11.84 10.15
C VAL A 78 -3.46 -10.72 11.07
N SER A 79 -3.20 -11.09 12.33
CA SER A 79 -2.73 -10.15 13.37
C SER A 79 -1.43 -9.44 12.94
N PRO A 80 -1.21 -8.16 13.35
CA PRO A 80 0.06 -7.45 13.17
C PRO A 80 1.29 -8.19 13.66
N THR A 81 1.13 -9.13 14.61
CA THR A 81 2.23 -9.92 15.18
C THR A 81 2.44 -11.27 14.48
N THR A 82 1.67 -11.58 13.44
CA THR A 82 1.86 -12.76 12.60
C THR A 82 2.53 -12.33 11.30
N PHE A 83 3.77 -12.79 11.11
CA PHE A 83 4.65 -12.37 10.00
C PHE A 83 4.68 -13.37 8.84
N ALA A 84 4.39 -14.63 9.10
CA ALA A 84 4.36 -15.71 8.12
C ALA A 84 3.30 -16.74 8.54
N ALA A 85 2.80 -17.50 7.56
CA ALA A 85 2.07 -18.72 7.86
C ALA A 85 3.00 -19.70 8.58
N ARG A 86 2.44 -20.60 9.40
CA ARG A 86 3.22 -21.67 10.03
C ARG A 86 2.90 -22.98 9.35
N ARG A 87 3.91 -23.66 8.79
CA ARG A 87 3.74 -24.88 7.98
C ARG A 87 2.68 -24.69 6.90
N ARG A 88 1.58 -25.46 6.96
CA ARG A 88 0.34 -25.18 6.20
C ARG A 88 -0.67 -24.57 7.15
N THR A 89 -1.11 -23.36 6.81
CA THR A 89 -2.18 -22.65 7.52
C THR A 89 -3.36 -22.50 6.58
N ILE A 90 -4.56 -22.87 7.05
CA ILE A 90 -5.80 -22.69 6.29
C ILE A 90 -6.74 -21.81 7.10
N TYR A 91 -7.11 -20.66 6.55
CA TYR A 91 -8.17 -19.83 7.11
C TYR A 91 -9.49 -20.15 6.41
N VAL A 92 -10.55 -20.29 7.21
CA VAL A 92 -11.90 -20.56 6.71
C VAL A 92 -12.86 -19.51 7.23
N PHE A 93 -13.65 -18.97 6.31
CA PHE A 93 -14.69 -17.98 6.60
C PHE A 93 -16.03 -18.54 6.15
N PHE A 94 -16.99 -18.67 7.06
CA PHE A 94 -18.31 -19.24 6.76
C PHE A 94 -19.43 -18.34 7.27
N ASP A 95 -20.30 -17.87 6.37
CA ASP A 95 -21.46 -17.07 6.76
C ASP A 95 -22.60 -17.96 7.23
N LYS A 96 -22.64 -18.23 8.55
CA LYS A 96 -23.69 -19.07 9.16
C LYS A 96 -25.08 -18.42 9.11
N CYS A 97 -25.18 -17.10 8.98
CA CYS A 97 -26.48 -16.43 8.86
C CYS A 97 -27.06 -16.65 7.48
N ALA A 98 -26.26 -16.40 6.43
CA ALA A 98 -26.66 -16.69 5.06
C ALA A 98 -27.02 -18.18 4.89
N ALA A 99 -26.21 -19.09 5.44
CA ALA A 99 -26.45 -20.52 5.38
C ALA A 99 -27.74 -20.96 6.12
N SER A 100 -28.13 -20.26 7.19
CA SER A 100 -29.35 -20.55 7.96
C SER A 100 -30.55 -19.66 7.59
N GLY A 101 -30.44 -18.84 6.54
CA GLY A 101 -31.49 -17.91 6.12
C GLY A 101 -31.80 -16.79 7.12
N LYS A 102 -30.87 -16.49 8.03
CA LYS A 102 -31.01 -15.42 9.04
C LYS A 102 -30.48 -14.09 8.50
N ALA A 103 -31.09 -13.00 8.92
CA ALA A 103 -30.59 -11.66 8.67
C ALA A 103 -29.26 -11.42 9.38
N ASP A 104 -28.39 -10.61 8.78
CA ASP A 104 -27.15 -10.17 9.42
C ASP A 104 -27.42 -9.02 10.39
N PRO A 105 -27.13 -9.17 11.69
CA PRO A 105 -27.23 -8.07 12.64
C PRO A 105 -26.18 -6.98 12.41
N GLY A 106 -25.17 -7.20 11.56
CA GLY A 106 -24.16 -6.20 11.19
C GLY A 106 -23.05 -6.01 12.23
N ASP A 107 -22.96 -6.90 13.20
CA ASP A 107 -21.95 -6.90 14.28
C ASP A 107 -20.78 -7.88 14.02
N GLY A 108 -20.74 -8.50 12.82
CA GLY A 108 -19.75 -9.48 12.42
C GLY A 108 -19.98 -10.89 12.99
N SER A 109 -21.01 -11.10 13.81
CA SER A 109 -21.28 -12.40 14.44
C SER A 109 -21.69 -13.48 13.45
N CYS A 110 -22.13 -13.11 12.25
CA CYS A 110 -22.56 -14.04 11.19
C CYS A 110 -21.44 -14.82 10.52
N VAL A 111 -20.19 -14.35 10.58
CA VAL A 111 -19.07 -15.05 9.92
C VAL A 111 -18.27 -15.82 10.96
N GLU A 112 -18.31 -17.14 10.86
CA GLU A 112 -17.35 -18.00 11.54
C GLU A 112 -15.98 -17.82 10.90
N ARG A 113 -14.96 -17.60 11.74
CA ARG A 113 -13.57 -17.41 11.35
C ARG A 113 -12.74 -18.52 12.00
N LEU A 114 -12.26 -19.47 11.20
CA LEU A 114 -11.48 -20.60 11.68
C LEU A 114 -10.04 -20.51 11.20
N ALA A 115 -9.10 -20.90 12.07
CA ALA A 115 -7.70 -21.08 11.72
C ALA A 115 -7.32 -22.55 11.93
N LEU A 116 -7.00 -23.26 10.85
CA LEU A 116 -6.54 -24.64 10.85
C LEU A 116 -5.01 -24.62 10.70
N GLY A 117 -4.29 -25.13 11.71
CA GLY A 117 -2.83 -25.02 11.77
C GLY A 117 -2.30 -23.63 12.17
N GLY A 118 -3.17 -22.73 12.63
CA GLY A 118 -2.83 -21.37 13.06
C GLY A 118 -3.31 -21.03 14.47
N THR A 119 -3.06 -19.79 14.91
CA THR A 119 -3.49 -19.26 16.22
C THR A 119 -4.80 -18.46 16.10
N SER A 120 -5.33 -17.99 17.24
CA SER A 120 -6.54 -17.15 17.27
C SER A 120 -6.37 -15.76 16.65
N GLN A 121 -5.16 -15.37 16.24
CA GLN A 121 -4.85 -14.04 15.70
C GLN A 121 -5.30 -12.90 16.63
N GLY A 122 -5.05 -13.03 17.93
CA GLY A 122 -5.50 -12.05 18.91
C GLY A 122 -7.01 -12.09 19.16
N GLY A 123 -7.63 -13.28 19.07
CA GLY A 123 -9.05 -13.50 19.37
C GLY A 123 -10.01 -13.33 18.18
N ILE A 124 -9.49 -13.10 16.97
CA ILE A 124 -10.28 -12.93 15.75
C ILE A 124 -10.75 -14.26 15.16
N TYR A 125 -9.96 -15.32 15.35
CA TYR A 125 -10.24 -16.66 14.84
C TYR A 125 -10.41 -17.65 15.98
N LYS A 126 -11.29 -18.62 15.76
CA LYS A 126 -11.29 -19.86 16.53
C LYS A 126 -10.24 -20.80 15.93
N ALA A 127 -9.21 -21.13 16.71
CA ALA A 127 -8.30 -22.21 16.31
C ALA A 127 -9.12 -23.51 16.23
N TYR A 128 -9.11 -24.13 15.04
CA TYR A 128 -9.77 -25.41 14.80
C TYR A 128 -8.68 -26.48 14.80
N THR A 129 -8.77 -27.41 15.75
CA THR A 129 -7.78 -28.47 15.95
C THR A 129 -8.41 -29.81 15.61
N ALA A 130 -7.60 -30.77 15.15
CA ALA A 130 -8.09 -32.11 14.88
C ALA A 130 -8.68 -32.72 16.16
N LYS A 131 -9.84 -33.38 16.00
CA LYS A 131 -10.51 -34.10 17.10
C LYS A 131 -9.86 -35.47 17.36
N ALA A 132 -9.17 -36.03 16.35
CA ALA A 132 -8.38 -37.24 16.49
C ALA A 132 -7.02 -36.93 17.13
N VAL A 133 -6.71 -37.62 18.22
CA VAL A 133 -5.44 -37.49 18.95
C VAL A 133 -4.34 -38.22 18.18
N ILE A 134 -3.17 -37.59 18.03
CA ILE A 134 -1.96 -38.28 17.55
C ILE A 134 -1.40 -39.09 18.73
N ASP A 135 -1.21 -40.40 18.53
CA ASP A 135 -0.55 -41.26 19.52
C ASP A 135 0.89 -40.78 19.78
N ASN A 136 1.27 -40.66 21.07
CA ASN A 136 2.56 -40.18 21.57
C ASN A 136 2.94 -38.72 21.19
N PRO A 137 2.29 -37.71 21.79
CA PRO A 137 2.79 -36.34 21.75
C PRO A 137 4.15 -36.21 22.46
N ALA A 138 5.18 -35.77 21.74
CA ALA A 138 6.45 -35.38 22.36
C ALA A 138 6.22 -34.22 23.35
N GLY A 139 6.51 -34.46 24.64
CA GLY A 139 6.42 -33.43 25.69
C GLY A 139 4.99 -33.06 26.14
N GLY A 140 3.99 -33.93 25.93
CA GLY A 140 2.63 -33.75 26.45
C GLY A 140 1.80 -32.66 25.75
N ARG A 141 2.25 -32.16 24.59
CA ARG A 141 1.48 -31.25 23.72
C ARG A 141 0.99 -32.01 22.49
N ASN A 142 -0.30 -31.90 22.14
CA ASN A 142 -0.82 -32.46 20.89
C ASN A 142 0.09 -32.05 19.73
N ALA A 143 0.56 -33.03 18.94
CA ALA A 143 1.39 -32.74 17.80
C ALA A 143 0.62 -31.85 16.80
N GLU A 144 1.29 -30.82 16.29
CA GLU A 144 0.74 -29.99 15.23
C GLU A 144 0.58 -30.83 13.95
N LEU A 145 -0.58 -30.70 13.28
CA LEU A 145 -0.86 -31.40 12.03
C LEU A 145 0.25 -31.15 11.00
N TRP A 146 0.51 -32.17 10.18
CA TRP A 146 1.54 -32.12 9.15
C TRP A 146 1.08 -32.77 7.86
N GLY A 147 1.58 -32.26 6.74
CA GLY A 147 1.24 -32.74 5.40
C GLY A 147 -0.26 -32.67 5.12
N ASP A 148 -0.82 -33.78 4.63
CA ASP A 148 -2.20 -33.84 4.15
C ASP A 148 -3.25 -33.76 5.28
N GLN A 149 -2.82 -33.87 6.53
CA GLN A 149 -3.70 -33.85 7.70
C GLN A 149 -4.46 -32.53 7.85
N GLN A 150 -3.86 -31.38 7.47
CA GLN A 150 -4.57 -30.10 7.46
C GLN A 150 -5.76 -30.09 6.47
N TRP A 151 -5.64 -30.76 5.33
CA TRP A 151 -6.74 -30.84 4.36
C TRP A 151 -7.84 -31.82 4.79
N LEU A 152 -7.48 -32.87 5.53
CA LEU A 152 -8.48 -33.72 6.19
C LEU A 152 -9.28 -32.91 7.23
N LEU A 153 -8.61 -32.06 8.01
CA LEU A 153 -9.29 -31.17 8.94
C LEU A 153 -10.21 -30.17 8.21
N LEU A 154 -9.76 -29.63 7.07
CA LEU A 154 -10.61 -28.79 6.22
C LEU A 154 -11.84 -29.58 5.74
N LYS A 155 -11.68 -30.85 5.35
CA LYS A 155 -12.79 -31.71 4.94
C LYS A 155 -13.84 -31.88 6.04
N GLU A 156 -13.43 -32.09 7.28
CA GLU A 156 -14.34 -32.14 8.43
C GLU A 156 -15.12 -30.81 8.58
N VAL A 157 -14.43 -29.67 8.46
CA VAL A 157 -15.06 -28.34 8.51
C VAL A 157 -16.12 -28.19 7.41
N LEU A 158 -15.83 -28.66 6.19
CA LEU A 158 -16.77 -28.65 5.07
C LEU A 158 -17.95 -29.59 5.30
N GLU A 159 -17.74 -30.77 5.87
CA GLU A 159 -18.80 -31.73 6.19
C GLU A 159 -19.77 -31.20 7.24
N GLU A 160 -19.26 -30.55 8.28
CA GLU A 160 -20.07 -29.93 9.34
C GLU A 160 -20.94 -28.77 8.83
N ARG A 161 -20.41 -27.97 7.90
CA ARG A 161 -21.04 -26.72 7.42
C ARG A 161 -21.84 -26.90 6.14
N ASN A 162 -21.49 -27.92 5.34
CA ASN A 162 -22.09 -28.28 4.07
C ASN A 162 -22.36 -27.08 3.12
N PRO A 163 -21.36 -26.22 2.83
CA PRO A 163 -21.55 -25.04 1.98
C PRO A 163 -21.91 -25.43 0.55
N LYS A 164 -22.76 -24.67 -0.13
CA LYS A 164 -23.11 -24.91 -1.55
C LYS A 164 -22.05 -24.33 -2.49
N VAL A 165 -21.44 -23.21 -2.11
CA VAL A 165 -20.37 -22.53 -2.85
C VAL A 165 -19.14 -22.36 -1.95
N ILE A 166 -18.00 -22.87 -2.42
CA ILE A 166 -16.70 -22.74 -1.76
C ILE A 166 -15.81 -21.81 -2.58
N GLY A 167 -15.52 -20.62 -2.05
CA GLY A 167 -14.58 -19.67 -2.66
C GLY A 167 -13.13 -20.15 -2.49
N ILE A 168 -12.36 -20.09 -3.58
CA ILE A 168 -10.90 -20.32 -3.59
C ILE A 168 -10.17 -19.22 -4.35
N ASP A 169 -8.94 -18.93 -3.93
CA ASP A 169 -8.13 -17.81 -4.44
C ASP A 169 -7.27 -18.27 -5.61
N VAL A 170 -7.91 -18.37 -6.78
CA VAL A 170 -7.28 -18.70 -8.06
C VAL A 170 -7.70 -17.66 -9.09
N SER A 171 -6.73 -16.96 -9.68
CA SER A 171 -6.99 -15.94 -10.70
C SER A 171 -5.88 -15.88 -11.74
N ARG A 172 -6.26 -15.79 -13.02
CA ARG A 172 -5.28 -15.47 -14.08
C ARG A 172 -5.07 -13.97 -14.28
N THR A 173 -5.94 -13.16 -13.67
CA THR A 173 -6.08 -11.73 -13.94
C THR A 173 -5.55 -10.89 -12.79
N HIS A 174 -5.90 -11.27 -11.57
CA HIS A 174 -5.64 -10.49 -10.38
C HIS A 174 -4.68 -11.26 -9.47
N ALA A 175 -3.41 -10.85 -9.47
CA ALA A 175 -2.38 -11.45 -8.61
C ALA A 175 -2.81 -11.49 -7.13
N PHE A 176 -3.52 -10.47 -6.66
CA PHE A 176 -4.08 -10.39 -5.30
C PHE A 176 -5.16 -11.43 -4.96
N SER A 177 -5.53 -12.27 -5.91
CA SER A 177 -6.55 -13.33 -5.75
C SER A 177 -6.06 -14.65 -6.35
N ASP A 178 -4.75 -14.82 -6.50
CA ASP A 178 -4.10 -16.02 -7.03
C ASP A 178 -3.09 -16.62 -6.04
N GLY A 179 -3.45 -16.69 -4.76
CA GLY A 179 -2.56 -17.21 -3.72
C GLY A 179 -2.60 -18.72 -3.53
N LEU A 180 -3.63 -19.41 -4.05
CA LEU A 180 -3.71 -20.86 -4.00
C LEU A 180 -2.76 -21.48 -5.06
N SER A 181 -1.50 -21.63 -4.67
CA SER A 181 -0.46 -22.19 -5.54
C SER A 181 -0.84 -23.55 -6.13
N ALA A 182 -0.33 -23.88 -7.32
CA ALA A 182 -0.69 -25.10 -8.04
C ALA A 182 -0.57 -26.38 -7.21
N GLY A 183 0.52 -26.53 -6.44
CA GLY A 183 0.70 -27.70 -5.56
C GLY A 183 -0.25 -27.72 -4.35
N GLU A 184 -0.63 -26.56 -3.81
CA GLU A 184 -1.66 -26.49 -2.77
C GLU A 184 -3.04 -26.85 -3.33
N LEU A 185 -3.38 -26.38 -4.54
CA LEU A 185 -4.62 -26.74 -5.22
C LEU A 185 -4.70 -28.24 -5.52
N GLU A 186 -3.62 -28.84 -6.03
CA GLU A 186 -3.54 -30.27 -6.34
C GLU A 186 -3.78 -31.13 -5.09
N GLY A 187 -3.00 -30.89 -4.03
CA GLY A 187 -3.11 -31.66 -2.79
C GLY A 187 -4.45 -31.44 -2.07
N MET A 188 -4.93 -30.18 -2.02
CA MET A 188 -6.25 -29.87 -1.47
C MET A 188 -7.36 -30.59 -2.25
N THR A 189 -7.30 -30.58 -3.58
CA THR A 189 -8.29 -31.24 -4.46
C THR A 189 -8.30 -32.75 -4.23
N ALA A 190 -7.12 -33.37 -4.14
CA ALA A 190 -6.98 -34.81 -3.90
C ALA A 190 -7.62 -35.21 -2.55
N MET A 191 -7.36 -34.46 -1.49
CA MET A 191 -7.83 -34.79 -0.14
C MET A 191 -9.32 -34.50 0.09
N LEU A 192 -9.83 -33.40 -0.47
CA LEU A 192 -11.24 -33.04 -0.34
C LEU A 192 -12.13 -33.94 -1.22
N GLY A 193 -11.67 -34.31 -2.42
CA GLY A 193 -12.38 -35.18 -3.35
C GLY A 193 -13.55 -34.50 -4.09
N LYS A 194 -14.09 -35.22 -5.08
CA LYS A 194 -15.03 -34.68 -6.09
C LYS A 194 -16.28 -33.99 -5.51
N LYS A 195 -16.81 -34.48 -4.38
CA LYS A 195 -18.00 -33.91 -3.73
C LYS A 195 -17.82 -32.43 -3.38
N TRP A 196 -16.64 -32.06 -2.88
CA TRP A 196 -16.34 -30.71 -2.42
C TRP A 196 -15.73 -29.86 -3.53
N THR A 197 -14.86 -30.45 -4.35
CA THR A 197 -14.19 -29.71 -5.43
C THR A 197 -15.17 -29.30 -6.53
N SER A 198 -16.28 -30.03 -6.71
CA SER A 198 -17.38 -29.60 -7.61
C SER A 198 -18.12 -28.34 -7.15
N ARG A 199 -17.88 -27.88 -5.91
CA ARG A 199 -18.47 -26.65 -5.34
C ARG A 199 -17.51 -25.47 -5.34
N PHE A 200 -16.31 -25.65 -5.87
CA PHE A 200 -15.32 -24.58 -5.95
C PHE A 200 -15.77 -23.48 -6.90
N LYS A 201 -15.58 -22.23 -6.46
CA LYS A 201 -15.76 -21.02 -7.22
C LYS A 201 -14.51 -20.18 -7.08
N LYS A 202 -13.94 -19.74 -8.21
CA LYS A 202 -12.85 -18.77 -8.21
C LYS A 202 -13.35 -17.46 -7.61
N ALA A 203 -12.73 -17.03 -6.52
CA ALA A 203 -13.18 -15.90 -5.73
C ALA A 203 -12.57 -14.57 -6.21
N GLU A 204 -12.22 -14.40 -7.49
CA GLU A 204 -11.34 -13.32 -7.98
C GLU A 204 -11.63 -11.90 -7.45
N ALA A 205 -12.90 -11.54 -7.27
CA ALA A 205 -13.25 -10.21 -6.77
C ALA A 205 -13.25 -10.09 -5.23
N LEU A 206 -13.38 -11.18 -4.49
CA LEU A 206 -13.49 -11.14 -3.02
C LEU A 206 -12.17 -10.76 -2.33
N PRO A 207 -11.03 -11.45 -2.54
CA PRO A 207 -9.76 -11.06 -1.93
C PRO A 207 -9.32 -9.69 -2.43
N LEU A 208 -9.48 -9.42 -3.73
CA LEU A 208 -9.18 -8.13 -4.33
C LEU A 208 -9.91 -6.99 -3.60
N GLN A 209 -11.23 -7.08 -3.43
CA GLN A 209 -12.01 -6.04 -2.75
C GLN A 209 -11.78 -6.00 -1.24
N LEU A 210 -11.46 -7.13 -0.60
CA LEU A 210 -11.14 -7.18 0.83
C LEU A 210 -9.84 -6.42 1.15
N ILE A 211 -8.84 -6.55 0.28
CA ILE A 211 -7.59 -5.81 0.37
C ILE A 211 -7.83 -4.34 -0.03
N ALA A 212 -8.62 -4.09 -1.06
CA ALA A 212 -8.84 -2.74 -1.58
C ALA A 212 -9.65 -1.83 -0.63
N ALA A 213 -10.68 -2.38 0.03
CA ALA A 213 -11.53 -1.62 0.94
C ALA A 213 -10.73 -1.11 2.14
N ARG A 214 -10.97 0.13 2.58
CA ARG A 214 -10.27 0.77 3.70
C ARG A 214 -11.26 1.22 4.77
N LEU A 215 -10.77 1.37 5.99
CA LEU A 215 -11.56 1.81 7.14
C LEU A 215 -11.39 3.33 7.35
N PRO A 216 -12.43 4.04 7.84
CA PRO A 216 -12.32 5.46 8.17
C PRO A 216 -11.16 5.78 9.12
N GLU A 217 -10.86 4.89 10.07
CA GLU A 217 -9.76 5.05 11.02
C GLU A 217 -8.38 4.87 10.38
N GLU A 218 -8.28 4.12 9.27
CA GLU A 218 -7.05 4.02 8.50
C GLU A 218 -6.79 5.34 7.74
N GLU A 219 -7.84 6.04 7.28
CA GLU A 219 -7.72 7.30 6.53
C GLU A 219 -7.00 8.40 7.33
N VAL A 220 -7.23 8.47 8.64
CA VAL A 220 -6.57 9.46 9.53
C VAL A 220 -5.06 9.23 9.58
N VAL A 221 -4.63 7.97 9.66
CA VAL A 221 -3.20 7.62 9.66
C VAL A 221 -2.61 7.86 8.28
N PHE A 222 -3.33 7.49 7.22
CA PHE A 222 -2.88 7.67 5.85
C PHE A 222 -2.69 9.14 5.45
N GLY A 223 -3.57 10.03 5.91
CA GLY A 223 -3.40 11.47 5.75
C GLY A 223 -2.13 12.00 6.43
N LYS A 224 -1.81 11.52 7.64
CA LYS A 224 -0.56 11.88 8.34
C LYS A 224 0.68 11.32 7.65
N MET A 225 0.58 10.14 7.03
CA MET A 225 1.67 9.57 6.22
C MET A 225 1.95 10.46 5.01
N ASN A 226 0.91 10.88 4.29
CA ASN A 226 1.03 11.78 3.15
C ASN A 226 1.56 13.17 3.54
N GLU A 227 1.10 13.73 4.66
CA GLU A 227 1.65 14.98 5.21
C GLU A 227 3.16 14.87 5.51
N LEU A 228 3.59 13.77 6.13
CA LEU A 228 5.00 13.51 6.39
C LEU A 228 5.81 13.42 5.10
N VAL A 229 5.33 12.68 4.09
CA VAL A 229 5.98 12.56 2.77
C VAL A 229 6.14 13.92 2.13
N HIS A 230 5.09 14.74 2.11
CA HIS A 230 5.14 16.12 1.60
C HIS A 230 6.20 16.96 2.33
N SER A 231 6.28 16.83 3.65
CA SER A 231 7.29 17.56 4.45
C SER A 231 8.73 17.12 4.14
N LEU A 232 8.95 15.81 3.93
CA LEU A 232 10.26 15.27 3.58
C LEU A 232 10.66 15.68 2.16
N ILE A 233 9.73 15.69 1.22
CA ILE A 233 9.98 16.18 -0.15
C ILE A 233 10.35 17.66 -0.11
N ALA A 234 9.63 18.48 0.67
CA ALA A 234 9.94 19.91 0.80
C ALA A 234 11.35 20.16 1.35
N ARG A 235 11.80 19.33 2.30
CA ARG A 235 13.19 19.36 2.81
C ARG A 235 14.19 18.90 1.74
N MET A 236 13.93 17.77 1.09
CA MET A 236 14.76 17.21 0.03
C MET A 236 14.99 18.20 -1.12
N PHE A 237 13.91 18.88 -1.55
CA PHE A 237 13.93 19.91 -2.59
C PHE A 237 14.13 21.32 -2.04
N SER A 238 15.05 21.46 -1.08
CA SER A 238 15.46 22.76 -0.55
C SER A 238 16.97 22.88 -0.43
N ASN A 239 17.44 24.06 -0.07
CA ASN A 239 18.85 24.30 0.25
C ASN A 239 19.33 23.61 1.54
N GLU A 240 18.46 22.92 2.28
CA GLU A 240 18.88 22.00 3.35
C GLU A 240 19.73 20.86 2.79
N VAL A 241 19.37 20.35 1.61
CA VAL A 241 20.00 19.16 1.00
C VAL A 241 20.69 19.49 -0.32
N ILE A 242 20.11 20.39 -1.12
CA ILE A 242 20.62 20.72 -2.44
C ILE A 242 21.54 21.94 -2.38
N THR A 243 22.78 21.72 -2.82
CA THR A 243 23.70 22.77 -3.25
C THR A 243 23.84 22.71 -4.77
N PRO A 244 23.24 23.65 -5.53
CA PRO A 244 23.37 23.68 -6.98
C PRO A 244 24.84 23.74 -7.43
N GLY A 245 25.17 22.97 -8.45
CA GLY A 245 26.53 22.79 -8.95
C GLY A 245 27.35 21.73 -8.21
N VAL A 246 26.82 21.14 -7.13
CA VAL A 246 27.51 20.13 -6.30
C VAL A 246 26.68 18.88 -6.13
N THR A 247 25.46 19.00 -5.59
CA THR A 247 24.58 17.87 -5.29
C THR A 247 24.14 17.16 -6.57
N ARG A 248 24.14 15.83 -6.55
CA ARG A 248 23.67 14.98 -7.66
C ARG A 248 22.31 14.36 -7.33
N THR A 249 21.61 13.82 -8.32
CA THR A 249 20.30 13.19 -8.10
C THR A 249 20.37 12.00 -7.15
N ASP A 250 21.44 11.18 -7.22
CA ASP A 250 21.60 10.04 -6.32
C ASP A 250 21.76 10.45 -4.86
N ASP A 251 22.36 11.62 -4.59
CA ASP A 251 22.51 12.11 -3.22
C ASP A 251 21.14 12.32 -2.57
N LEU A 252 20.15 12.78 -3.35
CA LEU A 252 18.77 12.95 -2.88
C LEU A 252 18.06 11.62 -2.67
N VAL A 253 18.27 10.65 -3.57
CA VAL A 253 17.78 9.28 -3.45
C VAL A 253 18.26 8.64 -2.15
N TRP A 254 19.56 8.74 -1.85
CA TRP A 254 20.13 8.18 -0.62
C TRP A 254 19.75 8.98 0.63
N TRP A 255 19.64 10.30 0.52
CA TRP A 255 19.12 11.14 1.60
C TRP A 255 17.70 10.72 1.99
N TRP A 256 16.81 10.51 1.01
CA TRP A 256 15.44 10.04 1.28
C TRP A 256 15.43 8.74 2.07
N ARG A 257 16.18 7.74 1.59
CA ARG A 257 16.27 6.43 2.25
C ARG A 257 16.77 6.54 3.69
N GLN A 258 17.80 7.35 3.92
CA GLN A 258 18.32 7.53 5.27
C GLN A 258 17.31 8.23 6.18
N GLN A 259 16.66 9.31 5.72
CA GLN A 259 15.66 10.03 6.52
C GLN A 259 14.45 9.16 6.86
N VAL A 260 13.95 8.37 5.91
CA VAL A 260 12.84 7.43 6.15
C VAL A 260 13.25 6.35 7.17
N ASN A 261 14.45 5.81 7.05
CA ASN A 261 14.98 4.82 8.00
C ASN A 261 15.18 5.40 9.41
N ASP A 262 15.68 6.64 9.53
CA ASP A 262 15.91 7.30 10.82
C ASP A 262 14.61 7.52 11.60
N LEU A 263 13.49 7.72 10.89
CA LEU A 263 12.13 7.79 11.44
C LEU A 263 11.53 6.42 11.81
N GLY A 264 12.26 5.33 11.58
CA GLY A 264 11.81 3.96 11.81
C GLY A 264 10.77 3.48 10.80
N LEU A 265 10.81 4.01 9.58
CA LEU A 265 9.86 3.71 8.51
C LEU A 265 10.54 2.89 7.40
N GLY A 266 9.74 2.24 6.56
CA GLY A 266 10.21 1.50 5.38
C GLY A 266 9.96 2.24 4.08
N THR A 267 10.37 1.62 2.97
CA THR A 267 9.99 1.98 1.60
C THR A 267 9.58 0.71 0.88
N TRP A 268 8.66 0.80 -0.08
CA TRP A 268 8.22 -0.36 -0.88
C TRP A 268 8.86 -0.43 -2.26
N PHE A 269 9.60 0.60 -2.65
CA PHE A 269 10.37 0.71 -3.88
C PHE A 269 11.62 1.57 -3.66
N GLN A 270 12.55 1.50 -4.62
CA GLN A 270 13.72 2.38 -4.64
C GLN A 270 13.28 3.76 -5.16
N PRO A 271 13.43 4.85 -4.37
CA PRO A 271 13.02 6.18 -4.82
C PRO A 271 13.84 6.62 -6.03
N SER A 272 13.27 7.52 -6.84
CA SER A 272 13.96 8.10 -7.99
C SER A 272 13.93 9.62 -7.95
N VAL A 273 14.96 10.24 -8.52
CA VAL A 273 15.02 11.69 -8.78
C VAL A 273 15.56 11.90 -10.17
N SER A 274 14.86 12.69 -10.98
CA SER A 274 15.22 12.99 -12.36
C SER A 274 15.29 14.49 -12.63
N ILE A 275 15.93 14.87 -13.74
CA ILE A 275 16.12 16.26 -14.14
C ILE A 275 15.67 16.45 -15.59
N GLN A 276 14.99 17.57 -15.85
CA GLN A 276 14.88 18.17 -17.18
C GLN A 276 15.62 19.51 -17.19
N ARG A 277 16.43 19.72 -18.23
CA ARG A 277 17.24 20.93 -18.40
C ARG A 277 17.02 21.51 -19.79
N ARG A 278 16.93 22.83 -19.88
CA ARG A 278 16.81 23.54 -21.16
C ARG A 278 17.97 23.17 -22.09
N GLY A 279 17.64 22.73 -23.30
CA GLY A 279 18.61 22.37 -24.34
C GLY A 279 19.33 21.02 -24.11
N ALA A 280 18.96 20.26 -23.09
CA ALA A 280 19.53 18.95 -22.80
C ALA A 280 18.48 17.84 -23.00
N THR A 281 18.96 16.67 -23.37
CA THR A 281 18.19 15.41 -23.40
C THR A 281 18.63 14.50 -22.25
N GLY A 282 17.85 13.46 -21.93
CA GLY A 282 18.24 12.45 -20.94
C GLY A 282 19.61 11.83 -21.24
N ALA A 283 19.90 11.56 -22.52
CA ALA A 283 21.19 11.03 -22.95
C ALA A 283 22.38 11.97 -22.63
N THR A 284 22.18 13.30 -22.75
CA THR A 284 23.22 14.28 -22.41
C THR A 284 23.37 14.53 -20.91
N LEU A 285 22.33 14.27 -20.12
CA LEU A 285 22.37 14.42 -18.66
C LEU A 285 23.02 13.21 -17.98
N GLY A 286 22.84 12.01 -18.54
CA GLY A 286 23.28 10.76 -17.94
C GLY A 286 22.41 10.33 -16.75
N GLU A 287 22.79 9.24 -16.08
CA GLU A 287 21.97 8.58 -15.05
C GLU A 287 21.96 9.33 -13.71
N ASN A 288 23.08 9.95 -13.36
CA ASN A 288 23.23 10.70 -12.12
C ASN A 288 23.78 12.09 -12.47
N PRO A 289 22.95 13.04 -12.93
CA PRO A 289 23.40 14.40 -13.24
C PRO A 289 23.65 15.23 -11.97
N VAL A 290 24.59 16.18 -12.07
CA VAL A 290 24.71 17.26 -11.08
C VAL A 290 23.57 18.25 -11.28
N ILE A 291 22.90 18.61 -10.20
CA ILE A 291 21.79 19.58 -10.18
C ILE A 291 22.33 20.99 -10.41
N GLN A 292 21.75 21.73 -11.35
CA GLN A 292 22.20 23.07 -11.77
C GLN A 292 21.06 24.10 -11.67
N PRO A 293 21.38 25.40 -11.53
CA PRO A 293 20.39 26.46 -11.68
C PRO A 293 19.66 26.40 -13.03
N GLY A 294 18.34 26.50 -12.99
CA GLY A 294 17.44 26.38 -14.15
C GLY A 294 16.91 24.97 -14.41
N ASP A 295 17.30 23.98 -13.61
CA ASP A 295 16.77 22.63 -13.72
C ASP A 295 15.34 22.52 -13.18
N VAL A 296 14.51 21.73 -13.87
CA VAL A 296 13.28 21.18 -13.33
C VAL A 296 13.62 19.80 -12.79
N LEU A 297 13.38 19.57 -11.51
CA LEU A 297 13.57 18.28 -10.85
C LEU A 297 12.22 17.58 -10.70
N HIS A 298 12.24 16.27 -10.69
CA HIS A 298 11.10 15.41 -10.34
C HIS A 298 11.59 14.34 -9.37
N CYS A 299 10.77 13.98 -8.39
CA CYS A 299 11.00 12.80 -7.57
C CYS A 299 9.83 11.84 -7.66
N ASP A 300 10.12 10.58 -7.38
CA ASP A 300 9.15 9.52 -7.11
C ASP A 300 9.56 8.80 -5.83
N VAL A 301 8.73 8.96 -4.79
CA VAL A 301 9.06 8.57 -3.43
C VAL A 301 7.83 8.07 -2.67
N GLY A 302 8.05 7.13 -1.76
CA GLY A 302 7.02 6.65 -0.86
C GLY A 302 7.57 6.15 0.46
N ILE A 303 6.70 6.00 1.45
CA ILE A 303 7.02 5.39 2.75
C ILE A 303 6.10 4.21 3.04
N THR A 304 6.59 3.27 3.83
CA THR A 304 5.83 2.17 4.41
C THR A 304 5.76 2.33 5.92
N ALA A 305 4.53 2.42 6.44
CA ALA A 305 4.26 2.47 7.88
C ALA A 305 2.89 1.83 8.14
N MET A 306 2.65 1.26 9.32
CA MET A 306 1.31 0.78 9.69
C MET A 306 0.71 -0.28 8.72
N ARG A 307 1.55 -1.03 7.97
CA ARG A 307 1.16 -1.92 6.85
C ARG A 307 0.45 -1.17 5.71
N LEU A 308 0.70 0.12 5.58
CA LEU A 308 0.25 0.98 4.50
C LEU A 308 1.47 1.54 3.78
N ASN A 309 1.26 1.94 2.53
CA ASN A 309 2.25 2.53 1.65
C ASN A 309 1.68 3.82 1.09
N THR A 310 2.52 4.83 0.92
CA THR A 310 2.22 6.03 0.13
C THR A 310 2.92 5.96 -1.22
N ASP A 311 2.46 6.77 -2.15
CA ASP A 311 3.11 7.02 -3.44
C ASP A 311 3.00 8.51 -3.79
N THR A 312 4.12 9.16 -4.10
CA THR A 312 4.11 10.61 -4.30
C THR A 312 5.21 11.08 -5.24
N GLN A 313 4.80 11.85 -6.24
CA GLN A 313 5.67 12.49 -7.20
C GLN A 313 5.45 14.00 -7.21
N HIS A 314 6.53 14.72 -6.94
CA HIS A 314 6.54 16.18 -6.94
C HIS A 314 7.62 16.72 -7.87
N ASN A 315 7.41 17.96 -8.31
CA ASN A 315 8.35 18.70 -9.13
C ASN A 315 9.01 19.84 -8.35
N ALA A 316 10.28 20.11 -8.61
CA ALA A 316 10.99 21.27 -8.08
C ALA A 316 11.60 22.09 -9.21
N TYR A 317 11.93 23.34 -8.93
CA TYR A 317 12.68 24.19 -9.82
C TYR A 317 13.86 24.81 -9.08
N VAL A 318 15.04 24.75 -9.68
CA VAL A 318 16.24 25.41 -9.17
C VAL A 318 16.29 26.81 -9.76
N LEU A 319 16.09 27.82 -8.93
CA LEU A 319 16.11 29.22 -9.37
C LEU A 319 17.49 29.60 -9.89
N LYS A 320 17.53 30.37 -10.98
CA LYS A 320 18.74 31.08 -11.41
C LYS A 320 18.94 32.36 -10.61
N ASP A 321 20.12 32.95 -10.74
CA ASP A 321 20.42 34.24 -10.12
C ASP A 321 19.41 35.31 -10.55
N GLY A 322 18.80 35.96 -9.55
CA GLY A 322 17.76 36.98 -9.75
C GLY A 322 16.35 36.45 -10.00
N GLU A 323 16.15 35.15 -10.17
CA GLU A 323 14.80 34.56 -10.27
C GLU A 323 14.16 34.40 -8.88
N THR A 324 12.86 34.67 -8.80
CA THR A 324 12.05 34.43 -7.59
C THR A 324 10.97 33.36 -7.82
N ALA A 325 10.73 32.97 -9.07
CA ALA A 325 9.77 31.96 -9.47
C ALA A 325 10.17 31.31 -10.80
N PRO A 326 9.64 30.11 -11.14
CA PRO A 326 9.78 29.53 -12.47
C PRO A 326 9.15 30.42 -13.55
N SER A 327 9.57 30.25 -14.80
CA SER A 327 8.98 30.99 -15.93
C SER A 327 7.47 30.71 -16.09
N PRO A 328 6.69 31.66 -16.66
CA PRO A 328 5.26 31.47 -16.94
C PRO A 328 4.92 30.15 -17.68
N GLY A 329 5.74 29.74 -18.65
CA GLY A 329 5.56 28.46 -19.35
C GLY A 329 5.64 27.24 -18.43
N LEU A 330 6.56 27.22 -17.46
CA LEU A 330 6.69 26.13 -16.48
C LEU A 330 5.55 26.13 -15.47
N ILE A 331 5.09 27.30 -15.03
CA ILE A 331 3.92 27.43 -14.16
C ILE A 331 2.67 26.88 -14.87
N LYS A 332 2.49 27.24 -16.15
CA LYS A 332 1.39 26.70 -16.98
C LYS A 332 1.49 25.18 -17.15
N ALA A 333 2.69 24.64 -17.31
CA ALA A 333 2.88 23.19 -17.43
C ALA A 333 2.42 22.44 -16.16
N LEU A 334 2.73 22.97 -14.97
CA LEU A 334 2.23 22.42 -13.71
C LEU A 334 0.70 22.55 -13.61
N ALA A 335 0.14 23.70 -14.00
CA ALA A 335 -1.31 23.90 -14.00
C ALA A 335 -2.05 22.92 -14.94
N ASN A 336 -1.48 22.58 -16.10
CA ASN A 336 -2.03 21.55 -16.98
C ASN A 336 -2.07 20.17 -16.30
N SER A 337 -1.02 19.84 -15.55
CA SER A 337 -0.95 18.60 -14.75
C SER A 337 -2.01 18.59 -13.64
N ASN A 338 -2.22 19.71 -12.94
CA ASN A 338 -3.30 19.83 -11.96
C ASN A 338 -4.69 19.71 -12.59
N ARG A 339 -4.91 20.26 -13.79
CA ARG A 339 -6.18 20.08 -14.50
C ARG A 339 -6.43 18.62 -14.87
N PHE A 340 -5.39 17.87 -15.23
CA PHE A 340 -5.50 16.43 -15.44
C PHE A 340 -5.95 15.72 -14.15
N GLN A 341 -5.36 16.03 -12.99
CA GLN A 341 -5.82 15.50 -11.70
C GLN A 341 -7.30 15.81 -11.43
N ASP A 342 -7.76 17.03 -11.75
CA ASP A 342 -9.19 17.40 -11.61
C ASP A 342 -10.10 16.52 -12.48
N ILE A 343 -9.73 16.29 -13.74
CA ILE A 343 -10.48 15.42 -14.67
C ILE A 343 -10.53 13.99 -14.15
N LEU A 344 -9.43 13.46 -13.60
CA LEU A 344 -9.42 12.14 -12.98
C LEU A 344 -10.43 12.06 -11.83
N PHE A 345 -10.48 13.07 -10.96
CA PHE A 345 -11.45 13.13 -9.86
C PHE A 345 -12.89 13.19 -10.37
N GLU A 346 -13.17 13.98 -11.40
CA GLU A 346 -14.51 14.07 -12.01
C GLU A 346 -15.01 12.72 -12.54
N GLU A 347 -14.11 11.86 -13.02
CA GLU A 347 -14.46 10.57 -13.61
C GLU A 347 -14.41 9.39 -12.62
N THR A 348 -13.72 9.53 -11.49
CA THR A 348 -13.57 8.45 -10.51
C THR A 348 -14.77 8.38 -9.56
N ARG A 349 -15.56 7.31 -9.66
CA ARG A 349 -16.71 7.05 -8.78
C ARG A 349 -17.07 5.57 -8.71
N PRO A 350 -17.73 5.10 -7.63
CA PRO A 350 -18.12 3.71 -7.48
C PRO A 350 -18.95 3.17 -8.64
N GLY A 351 -18.76 1.88 -8.95
CA GLY A 351 -19.52 1.15 -9.97
C GLY A 351 -18.92 1.24 -11.38
N ARG A 352 -17.97 2.14 -11.63
CA ARG A 352 -17.20 2.15 -12.88
C ARG A 352 -16.05 1.16 -12.84
N SER A 353 -15.70 0.60 -13.98
CA SER A 353 -14.42 -0.07 -14.20
C SER A 353 -13.28 0.93 -14.37
N GLY A 354 -12.05 0.49 -14.11
CA GLY A 354 -10.87 1.31 -14.37
C GLY A 354 -10.71 1.72 -15.83
N ASN A 355 -11.10 0.84 -16.76
CA ASN A 355 -11.10 1.11 -18.19
C ASN A 355 -12.16 2.16 -18.60
N GLU A 356 -13.30 2.22 -17.91
CA GLU A 356 -14.28 3.30 -18.11
C GLU A 356 -13.77 4.65 -17.61
N VAL A 357 -13.12 4.69 -16.45
CA VAL A 357 -12.48 5.90 -15.92
C VAL A 357 -11.41 6.38 -16.89
N LEU A 358 -10.48 5.50 -17.29
CA LEU A 358 -9.43 5.79 -18.27
C LEU A 358 -10.00 6.43 -19.54
N ARG A 359 -10.94 5.75 -20.22
CA ARG A 359 -11.51 6.24 -21.48
C ARG A 359 -12.15 7.62 -21.33
N ALA A 360 -12.90 7.84 -20.25
CA ALA A 360 -13.57 9.12 -20.01
C ALA A 360 -12.58 10.25 -19.72
N THR A 361 -11.56 9.99 -18.89
CA THR A 361 -10.49 10.94 -18.58
C THR A 361 -9.71 11.31 -19.84
N ARG A 362 -9.32 10.33 -20.66
CA ARG A 362 -8.61 10.56 -21.94
C ARG A 362 -9.44 11.38 -22.93
N ALA A 363 -10.74 11.11 -23.02
CA ALA A 363 -11.64 11.87 -23.89
C ALA A 363 -11.72 13.36 -23.48
N LYS A 364 -11.81 13.66 -22.18
CA LYS A 364 -11.82 15.04 -21.65
C LYS A 364 -10.49 15.75 -21.89
N LEU A 365 -9.35 15.12 -21.62
CA LEU A 365 -8.02 15.69 -21.90
C LEU A 365 -7.86 16.07 -23.37
N LYS A 366 -8.26 15.16 -24.27
CA LYS A 366 -8.22 15.41 -25.72
C LYS A 366 -9.10 16.60 -26.10
N ALA A 367 -10.29 16.74 -25.51
CA ALA A 367 -11.19 17.85 -25.76
C ALA A 367 -10.62 19.20 -25.23
N GLU A 368 -9.86 19.17 -24.14
CA GLU A 368 -9.20 20.35 -23.56
C GLU A 368 -7.80 20.65 -24.16
N GLY A 369 -7.31 19.80 -25.07
CA GLY A 369 -5.98 19.97 -25.69
C GLY A 369 -4.82 19.72 -24.74
N VAL A 370 -5.03 18.95 -23.67
CA VAL A 370 -3.98 18.57 -22.72
C VAL A 370 -3.32 17.27 -23.19
N GLU A 371 -2.04 17.34 -23.55
CA GLU A 371 -1.23 16.15 -23.87
C GLU A 371 -0.70 15.50 -22.59
N GLY A 372 -0.76 14.17 -22.52
CA GLY A 372 -0.26 13.42 -21.37
C GLY A 372 -0.53 11.92 -21.43
N THR A 373 -0.12 11.21 -20.39
CA THR A 373 -0.39 9.77 -20.16
C THR A 373 -1.10 9.57 -18.83
N MET A 374 -2.16 8.76 -18.83
CA MET A 374 -2.90 8.38 -17.63
C MET A 374 -2.33 7.09 -17.06
N TYR A 375 -1.86 7.13 -15.82
CA TYR A 375 -1.70 5.96 -14.99
C TYR A 375 -2.23 6.28 -13.59
N SER A 376 -3.02 5.37 -13.03
CA SER A 376 -3.42 5.44 -11.63
C SER A 376 -3.73 4.02 -11.18
N HIS A 377 -3.32 3.72 -9.97
CA HIS A 377 -3.50 2.40 -9.38
C HIS A 377 -4.04 2.54 -7.96
N PRO A 378 -4.66 1.48 -7.43
CA PRO A 378 -5.01 1.44 -6.02
C PRO A 378 -3.75 1.55 -5.17
N ILE A 379 -3.86 2.12 -3.97
CA ILE A 379 -2.78 2.24 -2.97
C ILE A 379 -3.32 1.79 -1.61
N GLY A 380 -2.43 1.42 -0.69
CA GLY A 380 -2.78 1.02 0.67
C GLY A 380 -1.83 -0.03 1.19
N MET A 381 -2.30 -1.26 1.37
CA MET A 381 -1.44 -2.34 1.92
C MET A 381 -0.26 -2.74 1.03
N HIS A 382 -0.36 -2.44 -0.26
CA HIS A 382 0.71 -2.56 -1.25
C HIS A 382 0.82 -1.21 -1.97
N GLY A 383 2.01 -0.86 -2.49
CA GLY A 383 2.23 0.31 -3.35
C GLY A 383 1.34 0.27 -4.58
N HIS A 384 1.62 -0.69 -5.47
CA HIS A 384 0.64 -1.13 -6.47
C HIS A 384 -0.43 -2.01 -5.81
N GLY A 385 -1.50 -1.38 -5.31
CA GLY A 385 -2.57 -1.99 -4.53
C GLY A 385 -3.57 -2.87 -5.30
N ALA A 386 -4.41 -3.56 -4.53
CA ALA A 386 -5.52 -4.35 -5.02
C ALA A 386 -6.69 -3.47 -5.47
N GLY A 387 -7.21 -3.72 -6.66
CA GLY A 387 -8.34 -2.97 -7.24
C GLY A 387 -8.13 -2.64 -8.72
N PRO A 388 -8.94 -1.73 -9.28
CA PRO A 388 -8.88 -1.36 -10.69
C PRO A 388 -7.71 -0.44 -11.00
N ILE A 389 -7.08 -0.67 -12.15
CA ILE A 389 -6.06 0.23 -12.72
C ILE A 389 -6.67 1.13 -13.79
N PHE A 390 -6.25 2.39 -13.82
CA PHE A 390 -6.65 3.38 -14.81
C PHE A 390 -5.50 3.63 -15.79
N GLY A 391 -5.39 2.77 -16.81
CA GLY A 391 -4.33 2.84 -17.82
C GLY A 391 -2.96 2.38 -17.32
N LEU A 392 -2.00 2.31 -18.23
CA LEU A 392 -0.56 2.18 -17.96
C LEU A 392 0.17 3.13 -18.91
N TRP A 393 1.42 3.50 -18.63
CA TRP A 393 2.19 4.40 -19.51
C TRP A 393 2.18 3.94 -20.99
N ASP A 394 2.16 2.63 -21.24
CA ASP A 394 2.10 1.96 -22.56
C ASP A 394 0.71 1.45 -22.97
N TYR A 395 -0.28 1.43 -22.08
CA TYR A 395 -1.66 0.99 -22.36
C TYR A 395 -2.68 2.09 -22.07
N GLN A 396 -2.83 3.01 -23.02
CA GLN A 396 -3.75 4.15 -22.92
C GLN A 396 -5.16 3.88 -23.48
N ASP A 397 -5.37 2.74 -24.17
CA ASP A 397 -6.68 2.34 -24.71
C ASP A 397 -7.48 1.41 -23.77
N GLY A 398 -6.82 0.89 -22.73
CA GLY A 398 -7.39 -0.01 -21.75
C GLY A 398 -6.40 -1.08 -21.29
N VAL A 399 -6.64 -1.61 -20.10
CA VAL A 399 -5.89 -2.71 -19.48
C VAL A 399 -6.86 -3.87 -19.29
N PRO A 400 -6.97 -4.82 -20.23
CA PRO A 400 -7.89 -5.95 -20.11
C PRO A 400 -7.67 -6.73 -18.81
N GLY A 401 -8.77 -7.09 -18.15
CA GLY A 401 -8.78 -7.78 -16.86
C GLY A 401 -8.52 -6.85 -15.68
N ARG A 402 -7.29 -6.32 -15.52
CA ARG A 402 -6.95 -5.47 -14.36
C ARG A 402 -7.70 -4.13 -14.36
N GLY A 403 -7.91 -3.53 -15.52
CA GLY A 403 -8.73 -2.34 -15.69
C GLY A 403 -10.23 -2.64 -15.71
N ASP A 404 -10.66 -3.90 -15.81
CA ASP A 404 -12.08 -4.26 -15.80
C ASP A 404 -12.65 -4.42 -14.38
N ALA A 405 -11.78 -4.50 -13.36
CA ALA A 405 -12.21 -4.45 -11.97
C ALA A 405 -13.01 -3.17 -11.68
N THR A 406 -13.91 -3.24 -10.70
CA THR A 406 -14.81 -2.14 -10.37
C THR A 406 -14.26 -1.30 -9.23
N VAL A 407 -14.39 0.02 -9.36
CA VAL A 407 -14.18 0.99 -8.29
C VAL A 407 -15.27 0.79 -7.23
N ILE A 408 -14.88 0.60 -5.96
CA ILE A 408 -15.82 0.49 -4.82
C ILE A 408 -15.57 1.63 -3.82
N PRO A 409 -16.56 2.01 -3.01
CA PRO A 409 -16.37 3.02 -1.96
C PRO A 409 -15.26 2.63 -0.99
N SER A 410 -14.60 3.62 -0.39
CA SER A 410 -13.49 3.42 0.55
C SER A 410 -12.27 2.70 -0.06
N MET A 411 -12.05 2.82 -1.37
CA MET A 411 -10.75 2.52 -2.00
C MET A 411 -9.88 3.76 -2.03
N TRP A 412 -8.56 3.58 -1.94
CA TRP A 412 -7.60 4.66 -2.14
C TRP A 412 -6.80 4.39 -3.41
N PHE A 413 -6.35 5.47 -4.04
CA PHE A 413 -5.63 5.43 -5.30
C PHE A 413 -4.46 6.40 -5.26
N SER A 414 -3.44 6.11 -6.06
CA SER A 414 -2.41 7.08 -6.41
C SER A 414 -2.65 7.62 -7.82
N SER A 415 -2.56 8.94 -8.01
CA SER A 415 -2.86 9.62 -9.28
C SER A 415 -1.62 9.82 -10.18
N GLU A 416 -0.91 8.75 -10.54
CA GLU A 416 0.37 8.79 -11.27
C GLU A 416 0.27 9.22 -12.74
N LEU A 417 0.04 10.51 -12.98
CA LEU A 417 -0.17 11.06 -14.32
C LEU A 417 0.99 11.93 -14.78
N GLN A 418 1.11 12.08 -16.10
CA GLN A 418 2.13 12.93 -16.70
C GLN A 418 1.52 13.80 -17.80
N THR A 419 1.83 15.10 -17.80
CA THR A 419 1.45 16.03 -18.87
C THR A 419 2.68 16.56 -19.60
N THR A 420 2.59 16.73 -20.91
CA THR A 420 3.67 17.34 -21.71
C THR A 420 3.22 18.69 -22.21
N SER A 421 4.00 19.72 -21.90
CA SER A 421 3.71 21.11 -22.31
C SER A 421 4.90 21.71 -23.05
N THR A 422 4.62 22.48 -24.10
CA THR A 422 5.64 23.31 -24.76
C THR A 422 5.96 24.53 -23.90
N VAL A 423 7.24 24.77 -23.62
CA VAL A 423 7.72 25.89 -22.80
C VAL A 423 8.45 26.92 -23.68
N PRO A 424 7.84 28.07 -24.00
CA PRO A 424 8.43 29.08 -24.89
C PRO A 424 9.79 29.59 -24.42
N GLU A 425 9.95 29.79 -23.12
CA GLU A 425 11.19 30.29 -22.48
C GLU A 425 12.35 29.29 -22.60
N TRP A 426 12.04 28.03 -22.94
CA TRP A 426 13.00 26.97 -23.21
C TRP A 426 13.18 26.74 -24.72
N GLY A 427 12.83 27.71 -25.57
CA GLY A 427 12.93 27.59 -27.02
C GLY A 427 11.89 26.63 -27.60
N ASN A 428 10.68 26.62 -27.02
CA ASN A 428 9.61 25.67 -27.33
C ASN A 428 9.98 24.20 -27.07
N GLN A 429 10.92 23.94 -26.17
CA GLN A 429 11.17 22.58 -25.67
C GLN A 429 9.90 22.03 -25.01
N LYS A 430 9.59 20.76 -25.28
CA LYS A 430 8.56 20.02 -24.54
C LYS A 430 9.11 19.63 -23.16
N VAL A 431 8.36 19.95 -22.11
CA VAL A 431 8.66 19.61 -20.73
C VAL A 431 7.54 18.73 -20.19
N SER A 432 7.92 17.62 -19.58
CA SER A 432 7.00 16.64 -19.00
C SER A 432 6.85 16.86 -17.50
N LEU A 433 5.63 17.05 -17.01
CA LEU A 433 5.33 17.17 -15.58
C LEU A 433 4.61 15.91 -15.15
N ALA A 434 5.35 15.01 -14.50
CA ALA A 434 4.80 13.87 -13.81
C ALA A 434 4.40 14.32 -12.40
N GLN A 435 3.18 13.98 -11.98
CA GLN A 435 2.67 14.25 -10.65
C GLN A 435 1.90 13.06 -10.17
N GLU A 436 2.04 12.79 -8.89
CA GLU A 436 1.41 11.68 -8.23
C GLU A 436 1.10 12.06 -6.80
N GLU A 437 -0.15 11.85 -6.43
CA GLU A 437 -0.69 12.16 -5.11
C GLU A 437 -1.67 11.06 -4.74
N ASP A 438 -1.61 10.62 -3.49
CA ASP A 438 -2.60 9.70 -2.97
C ASP A 438 -3.95 10.42 -2.75
N PHE A 439 -5.03 9.77 -3.18
CA PHE A 439 -6.39 10.21 -2.94
C PHE A 439 -7.29 9.09 -2.42
N ILE A 440 -8.29 9.51 -1.65
CA ILE A 440 -9.26 8.66 -0.99
C ILE A 440 -10.58 8.79 -1.73
N LEU A 441 -11.14 7.67 -2.20
CA LEU A 441 -12.55 7.59 -2.56
C LEU A 441 -13.34 7.29 -1.29
N GLY A 442 -14.03 8.29 -0.75
CA GLY A 442 -14.76 8.16 0.51
C GLY A 442 -15.86 7.10 0.48
N ALA A 443 -16.39 6.75 1.65
CA ALA A 443 -17.57 5.88 1.75
C ALA A 443 -18.81 6.46 1.05
N ASP A 444 -18.85 7.78 0.87
CA ASP A 444 -19.87 8.51 0.08
C ASP A 444 -19.62 8.46 -1.43
N GLY A 445 -18.54 7.81 -1.87
CA GLY A 445 -18.16 7.67 -3.27
C GLY A 445 -17.53 8.91 -3.90
N LYS A 446 -17.06 9.88 -3.10
CA LYS A 446 -16.42 11.10 -3.60
C LYS A 446 -14.90 11.06 -3.42
N PRO A 447 -14.11 11.41 -4.45
CA PRO A 447 -12.67 11.50 -4.32
C PRO A 447 -12.25 12.77 -3.57
N ARG A 448 -11.21 12.64 -2.74
CA ARG A 448 -10.55 13.75 -2.05
C ARG A 448 -9.08 13.41 -1.85
N TRP A 449 -8.20 14.40 -1.84
CA TRP A 449 -6.79 14.18 -1.51
C TRP A 449 -6.64 13.55 -0.12
N ALA A 450 -5.67 12.65 0.04
CA ALA A 450 -5.31 12.11 1.35
C ALA A 450 -4.74 13.22 2.26
N PHE A 451 -3.99 14.15 1.65
CA PHE A 451 -3.53 15.39 2.28
C PHE A 451 -3.85 16.62 1.42
N LYS A 452 -3.07 16.85 0.35
CA LYS A 452 -3.28 17.89 -0.66
C LYS A 452 -2.54 17.52 -1.93
N ARG A 453 -2.80 18.22 -3.03
CA ARG A 453 -1.96 18.16 -4.23
C ARG A 453 -0.85 19.21 -4.21
N GLN A 454 0.24 18.96 -4.93
CA GLN A 454 1.19 19.98 -5.33
C GLN A 454 0.57 20.93 -6.38
N SER A 455 0.47 22.21 -6.03
CA SER A 455 0.05 23.29 -6.93
C SER A 455 1.15 24.31 -7.24
N GLU A 456 2.31 24.19 -6.59
CA GLU A 456 3.47 25.07 -6.75
C GLU A 456 4.75 24.22 -6.78
N TYR A 457 5.75 24.65 -7.55
CA TYR A 457 7.06 24.00 -7.52
C TYR A 457 7.71 24.17 -6.15
N HIS A 458 8.38 23.12 -5.68
CA HIS A 458 9.40 23.31 -4.63
C HIS A 458 10.54 24.16 -5.20
N LEU A 459 11.03 25.14 -4.44
CA LEU A 459 12.03 26.08 -4.93
C LEU A 459 13.37 25.87 -4.23
N VAL A 460 14.40 25.58 -5.01
CA VAL A 460 15.80 25.59 -4.55
C VAL A 460 16.43 26.90 -4.98
N ARG A 461 16.96 27.67 -4.02
CA ARG A 461 17.59 28.96 -4.32
C ARG A 461 19.02 28.76 -4.84
N PRO A 462 19.53 29.65 -5.71
CA PRO A 462 20.93 29.64 -6.08
C PRO A 462 21.80 29.91 -4.84
N LYS A 463 23.07 29.49 -4.91
CA LYS A 463 24.04 29.81 -3.86
C LYS A 463 24.19 31.33 -3.82
N VAL A 464 23.86 31.95 -2.68
CA VAL A 464 24.21 33.36 -2.46
C VAL A 464 25.73 33.42 -2.40
N THR A 465 26.38 33.82 -3.49
CA THR A 465 27.75 34.33 -3.41
C THR A 465 27.68 35.60 -2.56
N GLN A 466 28.11 35.49 -1.30
CA GLN A 466 28.43 36.65 -0.48
C GLN A 466 29.68 37.34 -1.03
#